data_AF-A0A182AIS1-F1
#
_entry.id   AF-A0A182AIS1-F1
#
_cell.length_a   1.000
_cell.length_b   1.000
_cell.length_c   1.000
_cell.angle_alpha   90.00
_cell.angle_beta   90.00
_cell.angle_gamma   90.00
#
_symmetry.space_group_name_H-M   'P 1'
#
loop_
_entity.id
_entity.type
_entity.pdbx_description
1 polymer ?
#
loop_
_entity_poly.entity_id
_entity_poly.type
_entity_poly.pdbx_seq_one_letter_code
_entity_poly.pdbx_strand_id
1 'polypeptide(L)'
;MAFSDAASVQNGTFLTSASDVEPLIPLFAPYCGGVSRQISLQEAMVVLIRGSWSGERRLEGGRSLGFHLHWSGELAPLELLSCALRFPAHPAVTYDFQLPAYQLVQWLMLRRQRELPEAFWRWLLLGDPLEGAQLERAQQEAARAAGAQVAGAWPAAQTG
;
A
#
# COMPACT_ATOMS: atom_id res chain seq x y z
N MET A 1 44.59 23.13 -20.84
CA MET A 1 43.94 23.27 -19.52
C MET A 1 42.83 22.25 -19.44
N ALA A 2 42.94 21.35 -18.45
CA ALA A 2 42.04 20.25 -18.18
C ALA A 2 41.03 20.62 -17.10
N PHE A 3 39.81 20.09 -17.20
CA PHE A 3 38.90 19.67 -16.11
C PHE A 3 37.86 18.76 -16.80
N SER A 4 38.05 17.44 -16.82
CA SER A 4 37.73 16.47 -15.77
C SER A 4 36.22 16.29 -15.55
N ASP A 5 35.71 15.23 -16.16
CA ASP A 5 34.85 14.18 -15.59
C ASP A 5 33.85 14.58 -14.49
N ALA A 6 32.57 14.44 -14.82
CA ALA A 6 31.50 14.29 -13.84
C ALA A 6 30.75 12.98 -14.13
N ALA A 7 31.41 11.87 -13.80
CA ALA A 7 30.73 10.65 -13.38
C ALA A 7 29.84 10.99 -12.17
N SER A 8 28.51 10.95 -12.35
CA SER A 8 27.57 10.92 -11.23
C SER A 8 26.60 9.75 -11.44
N VAL A 9 27.08 8.59 -10.99
CA VAL A 9 26.36 7.50 -10.32
C VAL A 9 24.89 7.33 -10.73
N GLN A 10 24.64 6.43 -11.66
CA GLN A 10 23.36 5.72 -11.75
C GLN A 10 23.55 4.28 -11.24
N ASN A 11 23.83 4.15 -9.94
CA ASN A 11 23.60 2.89 -9.23
C ASN A 11 22.13 2.86 -8.80
N GLY A 12 21.25 2.62 -9.76
CA GLY A 12 19.86 2.26 -9.50
C GLY A 12 19.70 0.81 -9.86
N THR A 13 19.84 -0.09 -8.90
CA THR A 13 19.41 -1.48 -9.09
C THR A 13 17.91 -1.45 -9.32
N PHE A 14 17.50 -1.48 -10.59
CA PHE A 14 16.09 -1.49 -10.98
C PHE A 14 15.49 -2.84 -10.59
N LEU A 15 14.99 -2.94 -9.35
CA LEU A 15 14.15 -4.06 -8.94
C LEU A 15 12.89 -4.00 -9.81
N THR A 16 12.83 -4.86 -10.83
CA THR A 16 11.78 -4.82 -11.88
C THR A 16 11.26 -6.22 -12.22
N SER A 17 11.75 -7.26 -11.55
CA SER A 17 11.40 -8.65 -11.79
C SER A 17 10.80 -9.33 -10.56
N ALA A 18 10.01 -10.39 -10.75
CA ALA A 18 9.45 -11.17 -9.65
C ALA A 18 10.52 -11.80 -8.72
N SER A 19 11.73 -12.03 -9.25
CA SER A 19 12.90 -12.48 -8.49
C SER A 19 13.44 -11.43 -7.50
N ASP A 20 13.13 -10.15 -7.70
CA ASP A 20 13.56 -9.07 -6.80
C ASP A 20 12.72 -9.00 -5.51
N VAL A 21 11.57 -9.68 -5.51
CA VAL A 21 10.63 -9.73 -4.36
C VAL A 21 11.13 -10.70 -3.28
N GLU A 22 11.72 -11.82 -3.69
CA GLU A 22 12.06 -12.95 -2.82
C GLU A 22 12.97 -12.59 -1.63
N PRO A 23 14.04 -11.78 -1.79
CA PRO A 23 14.88 -11.38 -0.65
C PRO A 23 14.23 -10.34 0.26
N LEU A 24 13.22 -9.60 -0.22
CA LEU A 24 12.56 -8.55 0.57
C LEU A 24 11.54 -9.14 1.55
N ILE A 25 10.86 -10.23 1.19
CA ILE A 25 9.85 -10.87 2.05
C ILE A 25 10.35 -11.12 3.49
N PRO A 26 11.50 -11.79 3.73
CA PRO A 26 11.97 -12.04 5.08
C PRO A 26 12.31 -10.76 5.85
N LEU A 27 12.68 -9.67 5.17
CA LEU A 27 12.96 -8.38 5.81
C LEU A 27 11.67 -7.71 6.32
N PHE A 28 10.59 -7.81 5.57
CA PHE A 28 9.30 -7.20 5.92
C PHE A 28 8.44 -8.09 6.84
N ALA A 29 8.65 -9.40 6.83
CA ALA A 29 7.83 -10.36 7.59
C ALA A 29 7.64 -10.02 9.09
N PRO A 30 8.66 -9.56 9.86
CA PRO A 30 8.50 -9.20 11.26
C PRO A 30 7.49 -8.07 11.51
N TYR A 31 7.33 -7.16 10.54
CA TYR A 31 6.44 -6.01 10.62
C TYR A 31 5.06 -6.29 10.02
N CYS A 32 4.95 -7.35 9.21
CA CYS A 32 3.76 -7.62 8.38
C CYS A 32 2.92 -8.81 8.89
N GLY A 33 3.18 -9.30 10.11
CA GLY A 33 2.43 -10.39 10.73
C GLY A 33 2.94 -11.80 10.40
N GLY A 34 4.15 -11.91 9.85
CA GLY A 34 4.82 -13.19 9.62
C GLY A 34 4.13 -14.14 8.64
N VAL A 35 4.37 -15.44 8.82
CA VAL A 35 4.01 -16.51 7.86
C VAL A 35 2.50 -16.61 7.59
N SER A 36 1.65 -16.25 8.56
CA SER A 36 0.19 -16.29 8.40
C SER A 36 -0.33 -15.32 7.34
N ARG A 37 0.46 -14.31 6.97
CA ARG A 37 0.11 -13.30 5.96
C ARG A 37 1.02 -13.29 4.74
N GLN A 38 1.77 -14.39 4.52
CA GLN A 38 2.75 -14.52 3.45
C GLN A 38 2.21 -14.15 2.06
N ILE A 39 1.00 -14.62 1.71
CA ILE A 39 0.38 -14.35 0.41
C ILE A 39 0.11 -12.85 0.23
N SER A 40 -0.55 -12.21 1.22
CA SER A 40 -0.82 -10.78 1.17
C SER A 40 0.46 -9.95 1.13
N LEU A 41 1.51 -10.39 1.84
CA LEU A 41 2.81 -9.74 1.83
C LEU A 41 3.45 -9.82 0.44
N GLN A 42 3.49 -11.01 -0.17
CA GLN A 42 4.00 -11.19 -1.54
C GLN A 42 3.31 -10.26 -2.54
N GLU A 43 1.97 -10.21 -2.51
CA GLU A 43 1.21 -9.32 -3.38
C GLU A 43 1.49 -7.84 -3.12
N ALA A 44 1.62 -7.43 -1.86
CA ALA A 44 1.98 -6.07 -1.49
C ALA A 44 3.39 -5.71 -1.94
N MET A 45 4.34 -6.65 -1.91
CA MET A 45 5.71 -6.42 -2.36
C MET A 45 5.81 -6.19 -3.86
N VAL A 46 5.05 -6.97 -4.64
CA VAL A 46 4.93 -6.74 -6.09
C VAL A 46 4.44 -5.32 -6.38
N VAL A 47 3.55 -4.77 -5.55
CA VAL A 47 3.11 -3.38 -5.68
C VAL A 47 4.21 -2.43 -5.23
N LEU A 48 4.83 -2.65 -4.06
CA LEU A 48 5.91 -1.81 -3.52
C LEU A 48 7.03 -1.58 -4.54
N ILE A 49 7.48 -2.64 -5.20
CA ILE A 49 8.56 -2.58 -6.20
C ILE A 49 8.17 -1.76 -7.43
N ARG A 50 6.88 -1.74 -7.83
CA ARG A 50 6.42 -0.89 -8.94
C ARG A 50 6.52 0.61 -8.64
N GLY A 51 6.68 1.02 -7.38
CA GLY A 51 6.81 2.44 -7.02
C GLY A 51 5.50 3.23 -7.10
N SER A 52 4.40 2.60 -7.48
CA SER A 52 3.11 3.29 -7.66
C SER A 52 1.93 2.34 -7.58
N TRP A 53 0.78 2.90 -7.22
CA TRP A 53 -0.49 2.21 -7.21
C TRP A 53 -1.66 3.17 -7.43
N SER A 54 -2.63 2.73 -8.22
CA SER A 54 -3.85 3.49 -8.50
C SER A 54 -5.05 2.82 -7.87
N GLY A 55 -5.84 3.62 -7.17
CA GLY A 55 -6.98 3.17 -6.41
C GLY A 55 -8.17 4.10 -6.51
N GLU A 56 -9.16 3.80 -5.69
CA GLU A 56 -10.42 4.49 -5.56
C GLU A 56 -10.68 4.69 -4.06
N ARG A 57 -11.12 5.90 -3.68
CA ARG A 57 -11.61 6.19 -2.34
C ARG A 57 -13.14 6.27 -2.41
N ARG A 58 -13.83 5.37 -1.71
CA ARG A 58 -15.27 5.52 -1.49
C ARG A 58 -15.52 6.66 -0.51
N LEU A 59 -16.47 7.50 -0.87
CA LEU A 59 -17.00 8.59 -0.05
C LEU A 59 -18.41 8.22 0.41
N GLU A 60 -18.85 8.87 1.49
CA GLU A 60 -20.25 8.79 1.92
C GLU A 60 -21.19 9.21 0.78
N GLY A 61 -22.32 8.51 0.66
CA GLY A 61 -23.24 8.69 -0.46
C GLY A 61 -22.90 7.90 -1.73
N GLY A 62 -21.97 6.94 -1.67
CA GLY A 62 -21.70 5.97 -2.74
C GLY A 62 -20.84 6.51 -3.89
N ARG A 63 -20.25 7.70 -3.73
CA ARG A 63 -19.32 8.26 -4.71
C ARG A 63 -17.95 7.60 -4.57
N SER A 64 -17.29 7.36 -5.70
CA SER A 64 -15.90 6.88 -5.74
C SER A 64 -15.01 7.95 -6.34
N LEU A 65 -13.86 8.20 -5.72
CA LEU A 65 -12.86 9.16 -6.20
C LEU A 65 -11.54 8.44 -6.50
N GLY A 66 -11.18 8.38 -7.77
CA GLY A 66 -9.92 7.78 -8.22
C GLY A 66 -8.71 8.58 -7.76
N PHE A 67 -7.65 7.88 -7.34
CA PHE A 67 -6.37 8.48 -6.94
C PHE A 67 -5.18 7.70 -7.47
N HIS A 68 -4.05 8.39 -7.53
CA HIS A 68 -2.74 7.83 -7.85
C HIS A 68 -1.80 8.07 -6.67
N LEU A 69 -1.26 6.99 -6.12
CA LEU A 69 -0.24 7.03 -5.09
C LEU A 69 1.10 6.61 -5.72
N HIS A 70 2.13 7.42 -5.54
CA HIS A 70 3.49 7.07 -5.94
C HIS A 70 4.45 7.21 -4.77
N TRP A 71 5.55 6.48 -4.81
CA TRP A 71 6.60 6.55 -3.81
C TRP A 71 7.98 6.32 -4.40
N SER A 72 8.99 6.82 -3.70
CA SER A 72 10.40 6.65 -4.03
C SER A 72 11.23 6.58 -2.75
N GLY A 73 12.35 5.87 -2.82
CA GLY A 73 13.23 5.62 -1.67
C GLY A 73 13.79 4.20 -1.70
N GLU A 74 14.61 3.87 -0.69
CA GLU A 74 15.17 2.53 -0.55
C GLU A 74 14.13 1.58 0.07
N LEU A 75 14.07 0.34 -0.44
CA LEU A 75 13.09 -0.66 -0.03
C LEU A 75 13.54 -1.44 1.22
N ALA A 76 13.95 -0.72 2.25
CA ALA A 76 14.23 -1.28 3.57
C ALA A 76 13.05 -1.01 4.52
N PRO A 77 12.64 -1.97 5.37
CA PRO A 77 11.41 -1.86 6.16
C PRO A 77 11.28 -0.54 6.95
N LEU A 78 12.34 -0.12 7.61
CA LEU A 78 12.36 1.07 8.47
C LEU A 78 12.70 2.38 7.72
N GLU A 79 13.06 2.29 6.44
CA GLU A 79 13.43 3.46 5.66
C GLU A 79 12.20 4.29 5.30
N LEU A 80 12.35 5.61 5.33
CA LEU A 80 11.28 6.53 4.97
C LEU A 80 11.16 6.64 3.44
N LEU A 81 10.00 6.24 2.93
CA LEU A 81 9.65 6.47 1.53
C LEU A 81 9.04 7.85 1.38
N SER A 82 9.46 8.56 0.34
CA SER A 82 8.84 9.81 -0.08
C SER A 82 7.63 9.48 -0.94
N CYS A 83 6.44 9.71 -0.41
CA CYS A 83 5.16 9.35 -0.99
C CYS A 83 4.38 10.57 -1.42
N ALA A 84 3.61 10.40 -2.48
CA ALA A 84 2.81 11.47 -3.04
C ALA A 84 1.52 10.90 -3.63
N LEU A 85 0.41 11.41 -3.11
CA LEU A 85 -0.94 11.03 -3.47
C LEU A 85 -1.61 12.18 -4.22
N ARG A 86 -2.22 11.84 -5.36
CA ARG A 86 -2.82 12.79 -6.30
C ARG A 86 -4.20 12.31 -6.72
N PHE A 87 -5.12 13.24 -6.93
CA PHE A 87 -6.46 12.96 -7.45
C PHE A 87 -6.56 13.50 -8.89
N PRO A 88 -6.59 12.66 -9.94
CA PRO A 88 -6.63 13.13 -11.33
C PRO A 88 -7.82 14.05 -11.65
N ALA A 89 -8.98 13.79 -11.02
CA ALA A 89 -10.17 14.63 -11.16
C ALA A 89 -10.09 15.94 -10.36
N HIS A 90 -9.15 16.05 -9.41
CA HIS A 90 -8.96 17.20 -8.53
C HIS A 90 -7.46 17.50 -8.38
N PRO A 91 -6.79 18.02 -9.43
CA PRO A 91 -5.33 18.19 -9.46
C PRO A 91 -4.81 19.21 -8.43
N ALA A 92 -5.67 20.10 -7.92
CA ALA A 92 -5.34 21.00 -6.82
C ALA A 92 -5.20 20.30 -5.46
N VAL A 93 -5.71 19.07 -5.34
CA VAL A 93 -5.66 18.27 -4.10
C VAL A 93 -4.51 17.28 -4.22
N THR A 94 -3.41 17.62 -3.56
CA THR A 94 -2.17 16.83 -3.55
C THR A 94 -1.68 16.64 -2.13
N TYR A 95 -1.27 15.43 -1.79
CA TYR A 95 -0.67 15.12 -0.49
C TYR A 95 0.75 14.59 -0.71
N ASP A 96 1.71 15.22 -0.07
CA ASP A 96 3.11 14.77 -0.02
C ASP A 96 3.45 14.43 1.42
N PHE A 97 3.99 13.24 1.65
CA PHE A 97 4.25 12.73 3.00
C PHE A 97 5.37 11.69 2.97
N GLN A 98 5.92 11.43 4.14
CA GLN A 98 6.90 10.36 4.34
C GLN A 98 6.35 9.32 5.32
N LEU A 99 6.64 8.06 5.06
CA LEU A 99 6.36 6.99 6.02
C LEU A 99 7.36 5.84 5.87
N PRO A 100 7.57 5.03 6.93
CA PRO A 100 8.35 3.81 6.83
C PRO A 100 7.81 2.88 5.75
N ALA A 101 8.70 2.23 5.00
CA ALA A 101 8.32 1.31 3.93
C ALA A 101 7.40 0.19 4.44
N TYR A 102 7.66 -0.35 5.64
CA TYR A 102 6.84 -1.43 6.22
C TYR A 102 5.38 -0.98 6.42
N GLN A 103 5.16 0.28 6.77
CA GLN A 103 3.84 0.83 7.03
C GLN A 103 3.06 0.97 5.72
N LEU A 104 3.72 1.36 4.62
CA LEU A 104 3.10 1.36 3.29
C LEU A 104 2.70 -0.06 2.88
N VAL A 105 3.57 -1.04 3.14
CA VAL A 105 3.30 -2.46 2.83
C VAL A 105 2.11 -2.97 3.64
N GLN A 106 2.00 -2.64 4.93
CA GLN A 106 0.82 -3.01 5.72
C GLN A 106 -0.49 -2.47 5.13
N TRP A 107 -0.49 -1.22 4.63
CA TRP A 107 -1.64 -0.66 3.93
C TRP A 107 -1.97 -1.34 2.63
N LEU A 108 -0.94 -1.65 1.84
CA LEU A 108 -1.12 -2.44 0.63
C LEU A 108 -1.67 -3.83 0.99
N MET A 109 -1.20 -4.49 2.05
CA MET A 109 -1.73 -5.79 2.49
C MET A 109 -3.18 -5.75 2.98
N LEU A 110 -3.65 -4.59 3.43
CA LEU A 110 -5.02 -4.40 3.93
C LEU A 110 -5.98 -3.83 2.89
N ARG A 111 -5.48 -3.51 1.69
CA ARG A 111 -6.28 -2.99 0.60
C ARG A 111 -7.41 -3.96 0.21
N ARG A 112 -8.55 -3.42 -0.19
CA ARG A 112 -9.69 -4.19 -0.70
C ARG A 112 -9.93 -3.81 -2.14
N GLN A 113 -9.67 -4.73 -3.07
CA GLN A 113 -9.70 -4.45 -4.51
C GLN A 113 -8.88 -3.19 -4.87
N ARG A 114 -9.56 -2.06 -5.11
CA ARG A 114 -8.97 -0.77 -5.48
C ARG A 114 -8.94 0.23 -4.33
N GLU A 115 -9.31 -0.17 -3.12
CA GLU A 115 -9.50 0.74 -1.98
C GLU A 115 -8.44 0.52 -0.91
N LEU A 116 -7.84 1.61 -0.42
CA LEU A 116 -7.02 1.59 0.79
C LEU A 116 -7.91 1.57 2.04
N PRO A 117 -7.44 0.97 3.15
CA PRO A 117 -8.22 0.90 4.39
C PRO A 117 -8.54 2.28 4.95
N GLU A 118 -9.64 2.41 5.68
CA GLU A 118 -10.07 3.68 6.28
C GLU A 118 -9.01 4.28 7.20
N ALA A 119 -8.27 3.42 7.93
CA ALA A 119 -7.18 3.84 8.78
C ALA A 119 -6.05 4.59 8.03
N PHE A 120 -5.80 4.26 6.75
CA PHE A 120 -4.86 5.05 5.93
C PHE A 120 -5.38 6.48 5.72
N TRP A 121 -6.67 6.63 5.39
CA TRP A 121 -7.26 7.95 5.16
C TRP A 121 -7.32 8.78 6.44
N ARG A 122 -7.64 8.16 7.57
CA ARG A 122 -7.61 8.82 8.88
C ARG A 122 -6.20 9.28 9.24
N TRP A 123 -5.20 8.41 9.09
CA TRP A 123 -3.80 8.78 9.31
C TRP A 123 -3.39 9.96 8.42
N LEU A 124 -3.70 9.89 7.12
CA LEU A 124 -3.29 10.92 6.15
C LEU A 124 -3.98 12.28 6.39
N LEU A 125 -5.28 12.27 6.70
CA LEU A 125 -6.09 13.49 6.76
C LEU A 125 -6.15 14.10 8.16
N LEU A 126 -6.03 13.28 9.20
CA LEU A 126 -6.17 13.70 10.59
C LEU A 126 -4.82 13.69 11.32
N GLY A 127 -3.76 13.14 10.73
CA GLY A 127 -2.44 13.02 11.36
C GLY A 127 -2.38 12.02 12.51
N ASP A 128 -3.35 11.09 12.57
CA ASP A 128 -3.51 10.14 13.66
C ASP A 128 -2.42 9.05 13.60
N PRO A 129 -1.49 8.95 14.55
CA PRO A 129 -0.35 8.04 14.46
C PRO A 129 -0.80 6.58 14.48
N LEU A 130 -0.19 5.76 13.63
CA LEU A 130 -0.49 4.34 13.58
C LEU A 130 0.11 3.58 14.74
N GLU A 131 -0.64 3.57 15.84
CA GLU A 131 -0.38 2.69 16.96
C GLU A 131 -0.87 1.27 16.65
N GLY A 132 -0.31 0.27 17.35
CA GLY A 132 -0.68 -1.14 17.17
C GLY A 132 -2.19 -1.39 17.23
N ALA A 133 -2.91 -0.68 18.10
CA ALA A 133 -4.36 -0.78 18.22
C ALA A 133 -5.12 -0.31 16.95
N GLN A 134 -4.59 0.68 16.22
CA GLN A 134 -5.21 1.14 14.97
C GLN A 134 -5.01 0.15 13.84
N LEU A 135 -3.82 -0.45 13.77
CA LEU A 135 -3.52 -1.52 12.83
C LEU A 135 -4.41 -2.74 13.08
N GLU A 136 -4.58 -3.14 14.33
CA GLU A 136 -5.49 -4.24 14.70
C GLU A 136 -6.94 -3.94 14.31
N ARG A 137 -7.42 -2.71 14.53
CA ARG A 137 -8.76 -2.30 14.09
C ARG A 137 -8.87 -2.33 12.56
N ALA A 138 -7.88 -1.83 11.83
CA ALA A 138 -7.85 -1.89 10.38
C ALA A 138 -7.85 -3.33 9.86
N GLN A 139 -7.13 -4.23 10.54
CA GLN A 139 -7.16 -5.67 10.26
C GLN A 139 -8.55 -6.28 10.52
N GLN A 140 -9.19 -5.93 11.64
CA GLN A 140 -10.55 -6.38 11.97
C GLN A 140 -11.59 -5.81 11.00
N GLU A 141 -11.44 -4.59 10.52
CA GLU A 141 -12.27 -3.99 9.48
C GLU A 141 -12.12 -4.75 8.16
N ALA A 142 -10.88 -4.99 7.73
CA ALA A 142 -10.59 -5.78 6.54
C ALA A 142 -11.17 -7.20 6.67
N ALA A 143 -11.03 -7.85 7.83
CA ALA A 143 -11.57 -9.18 8.10
C ALA A 143 -13.11 -9.20 8.12
N ARG A 144 -13.77 -8.24 8.79
CA ARG A 144 -15.24 -8.10 8.81
C ARG A 144 -15.80 -7.94 7.40
N ALA A 145 -15.13 -7.12 6.60
CA ALA A 145 -15.61 -6.84 5.26
C ALA A 145 -15.32 -7.99 4.27
N ALA A 146 -14.26 -8.77 4.50
CA ALA A 146 -14.05 -10.04 3.81
C ALA A 146 -15.12 -11.08 4.19
N GLY A 147 -15.47 -11.19 5.48
CA GLY A 147 -16.56 -12.07 5.95
C GLY A 147 -17.93 -11.70 5.39
N ALA A 148 -18.23 -10.39 5.27
CA ALA A 148 -19.46 -9.92 4.63
C ALA A 148 -19.53 -10.26 3.12
N GLN A 149 -18.40 -10.34 2.42
CA GLN A 149 -18.35 -10.81 1.03
C GLN A 149 -18.63 -12.31 0.89
N VAL A 150 -18.24 -13.12 1.87
CA VAL A 150 -18.49 -14.58 1.86
C VAL A 150 -19.95 -14.90 2.23
N ALA A 151 -20.55 -14.15 3.17
CA ALA A 151 -21.96 -14.29 3.50
C ALA A 151 -22.92 -13.84 2.38
N GLY A 152 -22.43 -13.07 1.40
CA GLY A 152 -23.17 -12.71 0.19
C GLY A 152 -23.18 -13.77 -0.91
N ALA A 153 -22.48 -14.90 -0.71
CA ALA A 153 -22.40 -15.99 -1.68
C ALA A 153 -23.09 -17.27 -1.15
N TRP A 154 -24.31 -17.54 -1.67
CA TRP A 154 -25.05 -18.82 -1.76
C TRP A 154 -26.16 -19.13 -0.71
N PRO A 155 -27.30 -19.80 -1.07
CA PRO A 155 -27.75 -20.31 -2.37
C PRO A 155 -29.00 -19.62 -2.95
N ALA A 156 -29.03 -19.44 -4.28
CA ALA A 156 -30.28 -19.56 -5.03
C ALA A 156 -30.37 -20.99 -5.59
N ALA A 157 -30.73 -21.92 -4.71
CA ALA A 157 -31.36 -23.18 -5.11
C ALA A 157 -32.77 -23.14 -4.55
N GLN A 158 -33.68 -22.53 -5.29
CA GLN A 158 -35.11 -22.58 -5.03
C GLN A 158 -35.80 -23.08 -6.30
N THR A 159 -36.31 -24.31 -6.18
CA THR A 159 -37.58 -24.82 -6.72
C THR A 159 -37.84 -24.76 -8.22
N GLY A 160 -37.96 -25.95 -8.81
CA GLY A 160 -38.55 -26.25 -10.12
C GLY A 160 -38.46 -27.74 -10.39
#